data_AF-A0A0M9Z6I8-F1
#
_entry.id   AF-A0A0M9Z6I8-F1
#
_cell.length_a   1.000
_cell.length_b   1.000
_cell.length_c   1.000
_cell.angle_alpha   90.00
_cell.angle_beta   90.00
_cell.angle_gamma   90.00
#
_symmetry.space_group_name_H-M   'P 1'
#
loop_
_entity.id
_entity.type
_entity.pdbx_description
1 polymer ?
#
loop_
_entity_poly.entity_id
_entity_poly.type
_entity_poly.pdbx_seq_one_letter_code
_entity_poly.pdbx_strand_id
1 'polypeptide(L)' 'MNQCKENTDEGRSPVRFEILRLDDVDGTAVDSTVVDAASVNRIVQQAAYVGQRILIRPAESASI' A
#
# COMPACT_ATOMS: atom_id res chain seq x y z
N MET A 1 31.22 3.32 -19.64
CA MET A 1 29.84 2.86 -19.36
C MET A 1 29.41 3.46 -18.03
N ASN A 2 28.70 4.59 -18.06
CA ASN A 2 28.31 5.29 -16.83
C ASN A 2 26.86 4.90 -16.53
N GLN A 3 26.68 4.05 -15.53
CA GLN A 3 25.37 3.76 -14.98
C GLN A 3 24.85 5.04 -14.34
N CYS A 4 23.86 5.67 -14.98
CA CYS A 4 23.08 6.74 -14.39
C CYS A 4 22.36 6.15 -13.17
N LYS A 5 22.77 6.59 -11.98
CA LYS A 5 22.18 6.20 -10.71
C LYS A 5 20.67 6.46 -10.79
N GLU A 6 19.89 5.41 -10.56
CA GLU A 6 18.47 5.52 -10.31
C GLU A 6 18.30 6.52 -9.16
N ASN A 7 17.68 7.67 -9.44
CA ASN A 7 17.47 8.72 -8.46
C ASN A 7 16.46 8.18 -7.44
N THR A 8 16.95 7.49 -6.41
CA THR A 8 16.15 7.25 -5.23
C THR A 8 15.91 8.61 -4.59
N ASP A 9 14.65 8.99 -4.54
CA ASP A 9 14.13 10.22 -3.98
C ASP A 9 14.57 10.36 -2.49
N GLU A 10 15.76 10.92 -2.24
CA GLU A 10 16.36 11.04 -0.90
C GLU A 10 15.84 12.26 -0.12
N GLY A 11 14.61 12.72 -0.42
CA GLY A 11 14.01 13.89 0.24
C GLY A 11 12.50 13.82 0.43
N ARG A 12 11.79 12.93 -0.26
CA ARG A 12 10.37 12.68 -0.08
C ARG A 12 10.19 11.41 0.72
N SER A 13 9.71 11.55 1.96
CA SER A 13 9.21 10.40 2.72
C SER A 13 8.32 9.56 1.80
N PRO A 14 8.58 8.25 1.64
CA PRO A 14 7.86 7.43 0.69
C PRO A 14 6.35 7.56 0.96
N VAL A 15 5.58 7.72 -0.10
CA VAL A 15 4.12 7.79 0.03
C VAL A 15 3.65 6.43 0.55
N ARG A 16 3.03 6.47 1.73
CA ARG A 16 2.52 5.29 2.41
C ARG A 16 1.03 5.12 2.16
N PHE A 17 0.61 3.88 2.05
CA PHE A 17 -0.77 3.50 1.85
C PHE A 17 -1.19 2.57 2.97
N GLU A 18 -2.36 2.82 3.52
CA GLU A 18 -3.01 1.88 4.41
C GLU A 18 -3.92 0.96 3.59
N ILE A 19 -3.71 -0.33 3.77
CA ILE A 19 -4.51 -1.39 3.17
C ILE A 19 -5.34 -2.00 4.30
N LEU A 20 -6.65 -1.86 4.18
CA LEU A 20 -7.63 -2.46 5.06
C LEU A 20 -8.11 -3.75 4.41
N ARG A 21 -7.97 -4.87 5.10
CA ARG A 21 -8.63 -6.11 4.72
C ARG A 21 -10.06 -6.07 5.23
N LEU A 22 -11.00 -6.33 4.34
CA LEU A 22 -12.41 -6.31 4.67
C LEU A 22 -12.95 -7.74 4.72
N ASP A 23 -13.89 -7.96 5.62
CA ASP A 23 -14.74 -9.15 5.60
C ASP A 23 -15.61 -9.14 4.33
N ASP A 24 -15.79 -10.30 3.71
CA ASP A 24 -16.54 -10.41 2.46
C ASP A 24 -18.07 -10.37 2.69
N VAL A 25 -18.53 -10.76 3.88
CA VAL A 25 -19.95 -10.80 4.25
C VAL A 25 -20.47 -9.40 4.59
N ASP A 26 -19.82 -8.76 5.56
CA ASP A 26 -20.33 -7.50 6.14
C ASP A 26 -19.50 -6.27 5.73
N GLY A 27 -18.38 -6.45 5.03
CA GLY A 27 -17.50 -5.35 4.61
C GLY A 27 -16.76 -4.66 5.77
N THR A 28 -16.73 -5.28 6.95
CA THR A 28 -16.07 -4.73 8.14
C THR A 28 -14.55 -4.84 8.02
N ALA A 29 -13.81 -3.85 8.53
CA ALA A 29 -12.36 -3.91 8.56
C ALA A 29 -11.90 -4.93 9.59
N VAL A 30 -11.29 -6.02 9.12
CA VAL A 30 -10.77 -7.09 9.99
C VAL A 30 -9.29 -6.91 10.31
N ASP A 31 -8.56 -6.16 9.48
CA ASP A 31 -7.13 -5.93 9.62
C ASP A 31 -6.70 -4.67 8.85
N SER A 32 -5.64 -4.02 9.30
CA SER A 32 -5.04 -2.90 8.59
C SER A 32 -3.52 -3.00 8.56
N THR A 33 -2.94 -2.60 7.45
CA THR A 33 -1.48 -2.60 7.29
C THR A 33 -1.06 -1.39 6.50
N VAL A 34 -0.05 -0.67 6.98
CA VAL A 34 0.56 0.46 6.27
C VAL A 34 1.78 -0.02 5.51
N VAL A 35 1.83 0.27 4.22
CA VAL A 35 2.88 -0.17 3.30
C VAL A 35 3.35 0.95 2.40
N ASP A 36 4.57 0.84 1.90
CA ASP A 36 5.10 1.76 0.89
C ASP A 36 4.46 1.52 -0.48
N ALA A 37 4.46 2.56 -1.32
CA ALA A 37 3.93 2.52 -2.68
C ALA A 37 4.44 1.34 -3.53
N ALA A 38 5.72 0.98 -3.38
CA ALA A 38 6.32 -0.13 -4.12
C ALA A 38 5.68 -1.50 -3.80
N SER A 39 5.18 -1.66 -2.57
CA SER A 39 4.59 -2.92 -2.09
C SER A 39 3.10 -3.06 -2.43
N VAL A 40 2.40 -1.95 -2.70
CA VAL A 40 0.96 -1.94 -2.95
C VAL A 40 0.57 -2.88 -4.09
N ASN A 41 1.26 -2.80 -5.23
CA ASN A 41 0.95 -3.62 -6.41
C ASN A 41 0.94 -5.12 -6.09
N ARG A 42 1.93 -5.59 -5.32
CA ARG A 42 2.04 -7.00 -4.94
C ARG A 42 0.88 -7.44 -4.05
N ILE A 43 0.48 -6.58 -3.11
CA ILE A 43 -0.62 -6.88 -2.18
C ILE A 43 -1.95 -6.91 -2.92
N VAL A 44 -2.20 -5.98 -3.85
CA VAL A 44 -3.42 -5.99 -4.68
C VAL A 44 -3.50 -7.26 -5.51
N GLN A 45 -2.41 -7.67 -6.16
CA GLN A 45 -2.39 -8.90 -6.95
C GLN A 45 -2.66 -10.13 -6.09
N GLN A 46 -2.04 -10.21 -4.90
CA GLN A 46 -2.28 -11.31 -3.98
C GLN A 46 -3.73 -11.35 -3.50
N ALA A 47 -4.30 -10.20 -3.13
CA ALA A 47 -5.69 -10.11 -2.71
C ALA A 47 -6.64 -10.55 -3.84
N ALA A 48 -6.41 -10.07 -5.07
CA ALA A 48 -7.18 -10.49 -6.23
C ALA A 48 -7.06 -12.00 -6.51
N TYR A 49 -5.87 -12.57 -6.34
CA TYR A 49 -5.62 -14.00 -6.55
C TYR A 49 -6.43 -14.89 -5.58
N VAL A 50 -6.57 -14.49 -4.32
CA VAL A 50 -7.33 -15.24 -3.31
C VAL A 50 -8.80 -14.82 -3.20
N GLY A 51 -9.24 -13.83 -3.99
CA GLY A 51 -10.60 -13.28 -3.91
C GLY A 51 -10.85 -12.45 -2.64
N GLN A 52 -9.82 -11.85 -2.07
CA GLN A 52 -9.91 -11.08 -0.83
C GLN A 52 -10.31 -9.63 -1.10
N ARG A 53 -11.31 -9.15 -0.36
CA ARG A 53 -11.76 -7.77 -0.40
C ARG A 53 -10.82 -6.87 0.39
N ILE A 54 -10.28 -5.85 -0.28
CA ILE A 54 -9.39 -4.86 0.34
C ILE A 54 -9.83 -3.44 0.00
N LEU A 55 -9.60 -2.51 0.92
CA LEU A 55 -9.70 -1.07 0.71
C LEU A 55 -8.30 -0.47 0.82
N ILE A 56 -7.92 0.35 -0.16
CA ILE A 56 -6.61 1.01 -0.18
C ILE A 56 -6.86 2.50 -0.03
N ARG A 57 -6.21 3.12 0.94
CA ARG A 57 -6.25 4.57 1.15
C ARG A 57 -4.85 5.12 1.38
N PRO A 58 -4.59 6.39 1.08
CA PRO A 58 -3.38 7.04 1.57
C PRO A 58 -3.34 6.89 3.09
N ALA A 59 -2.23 6.40 3.63
CA ALA A 59 -2.01 6.53 5.07
C ALA A 59 -1.76 8.01 5.28
N GLU A 60 -2.69 8.72 5.93
CA GLU A 60 -2.44 10.10 6.31
C GLU A 60 -1.10 10.14 7.03
N SER A 61 -0.12 10.84 6.43
CA SER A 61 0.90 11.45 7.27
C SER A 61 0.11 12.37 8.16
N ALA A 62 0.00 12.04 9.45
CA ALA A 62 -0.60 12.88 10.47
C ALA A 62 0.14 14.23 10.46
N SER A 63 -0.26 15.09 9.55
CA SER A 63 0.12 16.48 9.45
C SER A 63 -1.01 17.22 10.14
N ILE A 64 -0.95 17.20 11.47
CA ILE A 64 -1.68 18.15 12.31
C ILE A 64 -0.94 19.49 12.25
#